data_AF-A0A350YEG4-F1
#
_entry.id   AF-A0A350YEG4-F1
#
_cell.length_a   1.000
_cell.length_b   1.000
_cell.length_c   1.000
_cell.angle_alpha   90.00
_cell.angle_beta   90.00
_cell.angle_gamma   90.00
#
_symmetry.space_group_name_H-M   'P 1'
#
loop_
_entity.id
_entity.type
_entity.pdbx_description
1 polymer ?
#
loop_
_entity_poly.entity_id
_entity_poly.type
_entity_poly.pdbx_seq_one_letter_code
_entity_poly.pdbx_strand_id
1 'polypeptide(L)'
;MTSSIFTEQYGRFRELLVQYRQARSITQAQLAEALNRPQSFVSKYENGERRLDLVEFLEISAALQFDPCELIRSIRSETLAEPTIMDEWKVTADEWTILVQENPSLRGMLFGYVAELKLREIISAFPGVRSLKKFDDHDRKKKGDLHIIYHQRVFSVESKSLQTRQIKFDVENQVWFGKAQVDASDSRIVILPSGKTLRTTLLLRGEFDILAVNCYEFSKQWQFQFARNRDLPCSSYKKYTPEEQCALISSLISVTWPPQPPFHSDLKSLLDEMLDAGEGSDPSEIGLE
;
A
#
# COMPACT_ATOMS: atom_id res chain seq x y z
N MET A 1 -18.40 12.68 31.75
CA MET A 1 -16.94 12.93 31.83
C MET A 1 -16.36 12.62 30.47
N THR A 2 -16.20 13.65 29.63
CA THR A 2 -15.65 13.55 28.27
C THR A 2 -14.14 13.39 28.36
N SER A 3 -13.58 12.44 27.61
CA SER A 3 -12.22 11.90 27.77
C SER A 3 -11.11 12.95 27.80
N SER A 4 -10.10 12.71 28.67
CA SER A 4 -9.02 13.66 28.99
C SER A 4 -8.19 14.13 27.78
N ILE A 5 -8.19 13.35 26.69
CA ILE A 5 -7.48 13.65 25.44
C ILE A 5 -8.10 14.87 24.73
N PHE A 6 -9.43 15.00 24.71
CA PHE A 6 -10.09 16.16 24.09
C PHE A 6 -9.88 17.45 24.89
N THR A 7 -9.65 17.36 26.20
CA THR A 7 -9.35 18.54 27.03
C THR A 7 -7.93 19.05 26.82
N GLU A 8 -6.95 18.16 26.59
CA GLU A 8 -5.56 18.55 26.34
C GLU A 8 -5.40 19.20 24.96
N GLN A 9 -5.91 18.55 23.89
CA GLN A 9 -5.89 19.12 22.53
C GLN A 9 -6.66 20.44 22.45
N TYR A 10 -7.79 20.57 23.17
CA TYR A 10 -8.55 21.82 23.21
C TYR A 10 -7.83 22.92 24.02
N GLY A 11 -7.07 22.55 25.06
CA GLY A 11 -6.18 23.47 25.77
C GLY A 11 -5.13 24.04 24.83
N ARG A 12 -4.45 23.17 24.09
CA ARG A 12 -3.43 23.54 23.10
C ARG A 12 -3.98 24.41 21.98
N PHE A 13 -5.14 24.05 21.43
CA PHE A 13 -5.86 24.86 20.45
C PHE A 13 -6.02 26.31 20.89
N ARG A 14 -6.45 26.52 22.14
CA ARG A 14 -6.61 27.87 22.71
C ARG A 14 -5.29 28.59 22.87
N GLU A 15 -4.26 27.93 23.37
CA GLU A 15 -2.94 28.53 23.53
C GLU A 15 -2.37 29.04 22.20
N LEU A 16 -2.51 28.25 21.14
CA LEU A 16 -2.05 28.64 19.80
C LEU A 16 -2.82 29.87 19.30
N LEU A 17 -4.14 29.92 19.46
CA LEU A 17 -4.93 31.11 19.10
C LEU A 17 -4.47 32.37 19.86
N VAL A 18 -4.16 32.23 21.16
CA VAL A 18 -3.61 33.33 21.98
C VAL A 18 -2.24 33.76 21.43
N GLN A 19 -1.37 32.82 21.08
CA GLN A 19 -0.06 33.10 20.50
C GLN A 19 -0.16 33.83 19.17
N TYR A 20 -1.04 33.40 18.25
CA TYR A 20 -1.28 34.10 16.99
C TYR A 20 -1.76 35.54 17.21
N ARG A 21 -2.67 35.76 18.18
CA ARG A 21 -3.11 37.11 18.53
C ARG A 21 -1.96 37.96 19.07
N GLN A 22 -1.18 37.41 20.00
CA GLN A 22 -0.05 38.11 20.62
C GLN A 22 1.07 38.41 19.63
N ALA A 23 1.38 37.49 18.71
CA ALA A 23 2.38 37.67 17.67
C ALA A 23 2.06 38.86 16.75
N ARG A 24 0.77 39.19 16.61
CA ARG A 24 0.29 40.36 15.85
C ARG A 24 0.16 41.62 16.70
N SER A 25 0.49 41.56 17.98
CA SER A 25 0.30 42.66 18.95
C SER A 25 -1.14 43.18 19.02
N ILE A 26 -2.13 42.32 18.76
CA ILE A 26 -3.55 42.67 18.80
C ILE A 26 -4.10 42.41 20.21
N THR A 27 -4.81 43.38 20.79
CA THR A 27 -5.50 43.21 22.08
C THR A 27 -6.78 42.37 21.92
N GLN A 28 -7.27 41.78 23.01
CA GLN A 28 -8.55 41.05 22.98
C GLN A 28 -9.71 41.94 22.52
N ALA A 29 -9.70 43.23 22.88
CA ALA A 29 -10.73 44.19 22.47
C ALA A 29 -10.69 44.45 20.96
N GLN A 30 -9.49 44.64 20.38
CA GLN A 30 -9.31 44.83 18.95
C GLN A 30 -9.69 43.60 18.13
N LEU A 31 -9.36 42.39 18.61
CA LEU A 31 -9.81 41.16 17.95
C LEU A 31 -11.33 41.02 18.01
N ALA A 32 -11.95 41.34 19.15
CA ALA A 32 -13.39 41.30 19.30
C ALA A 32 -14.09 42.30 18.37
N GLU A 33 -13.54 43.50 18.22
CA GLU A 33 -14.01 44.52 17.27
C GLU A 33 -13.91 44.01 15.83
N ALA A 34 -12.78 43.42 15.43
CA ALA A 34 -12.59 42.83 14.10
C ALA A 34 -13.59 41.69 13.79
N LEU A 35 -14.01 40.95 14.81
CA LEU A 35 -15.00 39.87 14.71
C LEU A 35 -16.45 40.35 14.86
N ASN A 36 -16.68 41.64 15.13
CA ASN A 36 -17.98 42.21 15.49
C ASN A 36 -18.64 41.45 16.67
N ARG A 37 -17.85 41.17 17.73
CA ARG A 37 -18.27 40.48 18.96
C ARG A 37 -17.90 41.31 20.20
N PRO A 38 -18.57 41.09 21.36
CA PRO A 38 -18.13 41.67 22.63
C PRO A 38 -16.73 41.16 23.01
N GLN A 39 -15.90 41.97 23.68
CA GLN A 39 -14.59 41.52 24.18
C GLN A 39 -14.67 40.27 25.07
N SER A 40 -15.79 40.07 25.77
CA SER A 40 -16.05 38.86 26.57
C SER A 40 -16.10 37.57 25.74
N PHE A 41 -16.41 37.64 24.45
CA PHE A 41 -16.29 36.48 23.55
C PHE A 41 -14.83 36.01 23.49
N VAL A 42 -13.90 36.93 23.25
CA VAL A 42 -12.47 36.65 23.14
C VAL A 42 -11.92 36.15 24.47
N SER A 43 -12.19 36.87 25.57
CA SER A 43 -11.73 36.45 26.89
C SER A 43 -12.23 35.06 27.29
N LYS A 44 -13.50 34.72 27.02
CA LYS A 44 -14.08 33.44 27.42
C LYS A 44 -13.48 32.26 26.68
N TYR A 45 -13.22 32.37 25.37
CA TYR A 45 -12.58 31.26 24.66
C TYR A 45 -11.09 31.16 25.02
N GLU A 46 -10.39 32.28 25.19
CA GLU A 46 -8.97 32.26 25.59
C GLU A 46 -8.80 31.66 26.99
N ASN A 47 -9.76 31.89 27.91
CA ASN A 47 -9.77 31.33 29.27
C ASN A 47 -10.40 29.93 29.37
N GLY A 48 -11.05 29.43 28.32
CA GLY A 48 -11.62 28.08 28.29
C GLY A 48 -13.00 27.93 28.92
N GLU A 49 -13.60 29.06 29.28
CA GLU A 49 -14.97 29.14 29.77
C GLU A 49 -15.99 28.93 28.65
N ARG A 50 -15.55 29.03 27.39
CA ARG A 50 -16.38 28.81 26.20
C ARG A 50 -15.63 27.98 25.15
N ARG A 51 -16.36 27.03 24.53
CA ARG A 51 -15.89 26.31 23.35
C ARG A 51 -16.13 27.10 22.07
N LEU A 52 -15.15 27.11 21.17
CA LEU A 52 -15.32 27.62 19.80
C LEU A 52 -15.84 26.50 18.90
N ASP A 53 -16.74 26.83 18.00
CA ASP A 53 -17.07 25.97 16.87
C ASP A 53 -16.14 26.22 15.67
N LEU A 54 -16.32 25.42 14.62
CA LEU A 54 -15.49 25.48 13.42
C LEU A 54 -15.63 26.81 12.66
N VAL A 55 -16.83 27.38 12.60
CA VAL A 55 -17.08 28.64 11.88
C VAL A 55 -16.40 29.79 12.62
N GLU A 56 -16.56 29.83 13.95
CA GLU A 56 -15.89 30.81 14.80
C GLU A 56 -14.36 30.72 14.71
N PHE A 57 -13.81 29.51 14.63
CA PHE A 57 -12.39 29.31 14.40
C PHE A 57 -11.92 29.90 13.05
N LEU A 58 -12.68 29.69 11.98
CA LEU A 58 -12.35 30.23 10.65
C LEU A 58 -12.46 31.77 10.61
N GLU A 59 -13.44 32.35 11.30
CA GLU A 59 -13.56 33.80 11.46
C GLU A 59 -12.33 34.38 12.20
N ILE A 60 -11.90 33.73 13.28
CA ILE A 60 -10.69 34.11 14.03
C ILE A 60 -9.43 33.96 13.16
N SER A 61 -9.30 32.89 12.37
CA SER A 61 -8.16 32.69 11.49
C SER A 61 -8.06 33.76 10.40
N ALA A 62 -9.21 34.20 9.86
CA ALA A 62 -9.26 35.30 8.91
C ALA A 62 -8.85 36.63 9.58
N ALA A 63 -9.39 36.93 10.77
CA ALA A 63 -9.08 38.15 11.50
C ALA A 63 -7.60 38.24 11.93
N LEU A 64 -7.00 37.11 12.29
CA LEU A 64 -5.59 37.00 12.67
C LEU A 64 -4.67 36.62 11.49
N GLN A 65 -5.22 36.48 10.28
CA GLN A 65 -4.55 36.10 9.03
C GLN A 65 -3.52 34.96 9.20
N PHE A 66 -3.96 33.81 9.71
CA PHE A 66 -3.18 32.57 9.70
C PHE A 66 -3.93 31.47 8.94
N ASP A 67 -3.20 30.44 8.47
CA ASP A 67 -3.83 29.27 7.84
C ASP A 67 -4.45 28.36 8.91
N PRO A 68 -5.79 28.21 8.95
CA PRO A 68 -6.44 27.31 9.90
C PRO A 68 -5.98 25.85 9.74
N CYS A 69 -5.58 25.42 8.55
CA CYS A 69 -5.07 24.07 8.33
C CYS A 69 -3.69 23.86 8.96
N GLU A 70 -2.82 24.87 8.98
CA GLU A 70 -1.53 24.82 9.68
C GLU A 70 -1.71 24.66 11.19
N LEU A 71 -2.63 25.43 11.79
CA LEU A 71 -2.93 25.32 13.22
C LEU A 71 -3.52 23.96 13.58
N ILE A 72 -4.42 23.41 12.75
CA ILE A 72 -4.93 22.04 12.94
C ILE A 72 -3.80 21.02 12.86
N ARG A 73 -2.89 21.16 11.90
CA ARG A 73 -1.72 20.28 11.75
C ARG A 73 -0.80 20.36 12.97
N SER A 74 -0.58 21.53 13.57
CA SER A 74 0.29 21.67 14.75
C SER A 74 -0.32 21.08 16.03
N ILE A 75 -1.64 21.15 16.20
CA ILE A 75 -2.35 20.44 17.29
C ILE A 75 -2.26 18.93 17.08
N ARG A 76 -2.38 18.48 15.81
CA ARG A 76 -2.25 17.08 15.45
C ARG A 76 -0.80 16.58 15.63
N SER A 77 0.22 17.39 15.39
CA SER A 77 1.62 16.96 15.46
C SER A 77 2.12 16.69 16.87
N GLU A 78 1.52 17.29 17.91
CA GLU A 78 1.77 16.87 19.31
C GLU A 78 1.11 15.51 19.61
N THR A 79 0.16 15.06 18.78
CA THR A 79 -0.25 13.65 18.68
C THR A 79 0.59 12.95 17.59
N LEU A 80 1.91 12.91 17.78
CA LEU A 80 2.94 12.08 17.12
C LEU A 80 2.57 11.53 15.72
N ALA A 81 2.43 12.39 14.71
CA ALA A 81 2.71 11.96 13.35
C ALA A 81 4.17 12.32 13.08
N GLU A 82 5.02 11.31 12.93
CA GLU A 82 6.40 11.52 12.51
C GLU A 82 6.42 12.31 11.18
N PRO A 83 7.35 13.26 11.00
CA PRO A 83 7.46 13.99 9.75
C PRO A 83 7.60 13.00 8.59
N THR A 84 6.87 13.23 7.51
CA THR A 84 6.97 12.36 6.34
C THR A 84 8.30 12.61 5.62
N ILE A 85 8.73 11.67 4.79
CA ILE A 85 9.90 11.86 3.93
C ILE A 85 9.76 13.09 3.02
N MET A 86 8.54 13.46 2.65
CA MET A 86 8.25 14.66 1.86
C MET A 86 8.45 15.94 2.67
N ASP A 87 8.08 15.93 3.96
CA ASP A 87 8.33 17.05 4.88
C ASP A 87 9.84 17.24 5.12
N GLU A 88 10.56 16.15 5.33
CA GLU A 88 12.03 16.17 5.54
C GLU A 88 12.76 16.71 4.31
N TRP A 89 12.36 16.26 3.11
CA TRP A 89 13.00 16.67 1.86
C TRP A 89 12.49 18.01 1.34
N LYS A 90 11.45 18.57 1.98
CA LYS A 90 10.77 19.81 1.57
C LYS A 90 10.25 19.75 0.14
N VAL A 91 9.64 18.62 -0.23
CA VAL A 91 9.08 18.37 -1.55
C VAL A 91 7.56 18.36 -1.46
N THR A 92 6.89 19.13 -2.30
CA THR A 92 5.42 19.15 -2.37
C THR A 92 4.86 17.94 -3.14
N ALA A 93 3.57 17.66 -2.98
CA ALA A 93 2.89 16.59 -3.72
C ALA A 93 2.95 16.78 -5.25
N ASP A 94 2.89 18.02 -5.72
CA ASP A 94 2.96 18.34 -7.15
C ASP A 94 4.36 18.11 -7.71
N GLU A 95 5.41 18.59 -7.01
CA GLU A 95 6.81 18.33 -7.38
C GLU A 95 7.12 16.83 -7.39
N TRP A 96 6.65 16.09 -6.38
CA TRP A 96 6.77 14.64 -6.34
C TRP A 96 6.07 13.97 -7.53
N THR A 97 4.87 14.43 -7.88
CA THR A 97 4.11 13.91 -9.02
C THR A 97 4.85 14.12 -10.33
N ILE A 98 5.38 15.33 -10.57
CA ILE A 98 6.20 15.64 -11.75
C ILE A 98 7.42 14.73 -11.79
N LEU A 99 8.16 14.62 -10.68
CA LEU A 99 9.35 13.79 -10.56
C LEU A 99 9.05 12.33 -10.93
N VAL A 100 7.97 11.75 -10.42
CA VAL A 100 7.59 10.37 -10.74
C VAL A 100 7.13 10.22 -12.19
N GLN A 101 6.37 11.17 -12.74
CA GLN A 101 5.87 11.11 -14.11
C GLN A 101 6.99 11.23 -15.16
N GLU A 102 7.96 12.09 -14.93
CA GLU A 102 9.10 12.34 -15.83
C GLU A 102 10.13 11.21 -15.80
N ASN A 103 10.09 10.33 -14.79
CA ASN A 103 11.05 9.25 -14.60
C ASN A 103 10.37 7.85 -14.66
N PRO A 104 10.18 7.26 -15.85
CA PRO A 104 9.47 5.98 -16.01
C PRO A 104 10.05 4.82 -15.19
N SER A 105 11.38 4.75 -15.04
CA SER A 105 12.04 3.71 -14.24
C SER A 105 11.69 3.82 -12.77
N LEU A 106 11.70 5.04 -12.22
CA LEU A 106 11.27 5.31 -10.85
C LEU A 106 9.79 4.99 -10.67
N ARG A 107 8.95 5.44 -11.61
CA ARG A 107 7.51 5.16 -11.57
C ARG A 107 7.22 3.66 -11.52
N GLY A 108 7.89 2.87 -12.37
CA GLY A 108 7.72 1.43 -12.38
C GLY A 108 8.12 0.77 -11.05
N MET A 109 9.27 1.17 -10.51
CA MET A 109 9.77 0.68 -9.22
C MET A 109 8.80 1.04 -8.08
N LEU A 110 8.43 2.31 -7.94
CA LEU A 110 7.47 2.76 -6.93
C LEU A 110 6.12 2.07 -7.08
N PHE A 111 5.62 1.91 -8.31
CA PHE A 111 4.35 1.24 -8.54
C PHE A 111 4.36 -0.22 -8.09
N GLY A 112 5.51 -0.92 -8.21
CA GLY A 112 5.70 -2.25 -7.62
C GLY A 112 5.52 -2.25 -6.10
N TYR A 113 6.22 -1.36 -5.39
CA TYR A 113 6.07 -1.23 -3.93
C TYR A 113 4.67 -0.81 -3.49
N VAL A 114 4.02 0.09 -4.23
CA VAL A 114 2.63 0.47 -3.97
C VAL A 114 1.70 -0.72 -4.19
N ALA A 115 1.93 -1.54 -5.21
CA ALA A 115 1.16 -2.75 -5.46
C ALA A 115 1.31 -3.76 -4.31
N GLU A 116 2.51 -3.99 -3.78
CA GLU A 116 2.72 -4.83 -2.59
C GLU A 116 1.99 -4.30 -1.35
N LEU A 117 2.07 -2.98 -1.12
CA LEU A 117 1.36 -2.32 -0.02
C LEU A 117 -0.15 -2.52 -0.15
N LYS A 118 -0.70 -2.31 -1.35
CA LYS A 118 -2.14 -2.47 -1.64
C LYS A 118 -2.58 -3.93 -1.56
N LEU A 119 -1.75 -4.85 -2.03
CA LEU A 119 -1.97 -6.28 -1.89
C LEU A 119 -2.13 -6.67 -0.43
N ARG A 120 -1.23 -6.20 0.44
CA ARG A 120 -1.32 -6.44 1.89
C ARG A 120 -2.61 -5.89 2.51
N GLU A 121 -3.00 -4.66 2.15
CA GLU A 121 -4.26 -4.07 2.64
C GLU A 121 -5.46 -4.93 2.25
N ILE A 122 -5.52 -5.37 0.99
CA ILE A 122 -6.58 -6.22 0.45
C ILE A 122 -6.57 -7.58 1.15
N ILE A 123 -5.39 -8.22 1.27
CA ILE A 123 -5.24 -9.54 1.91
C ILE A 123 -5.62 -9.52 3.39
N SER A 124 -5.27 -8.44 4.11
CA SER A 124 -5.65 -8.27 5.53
C SER A 124 -7.16 -8.24 5.75
N ALA A 125 -7.92 -7.86 4.72
CA ALA A 125 -9.38 -7.80 4.79
C ALA A 125 -10.07 -9.14 4.49
N PHE A 126 -9.35 -10.17 4.01
CA PHE A 126 -9.98 -11.46 3.70
C PHE A 126 -10.33 -12.24 4.97
N PRO A 127 -11.56 -12.77 5.07
CA PRO A 127 -11.95 -13.64 6.18
C PRO A 127 -11.04 -14.88 6.25
N GLY A 128 -10.51 -15.17 7.44
CA GLY A 128 -9.70 -16.37 7.72
C GLY A 128 -8.18 -16.17 7.61
N VAL A 129 -7.71 -15.03 7.07
CA VAL A 129 -6.30 -14.65 7.12
C VAL A 129 -5.97 -14.10 8.51
N ARG A 130 -5.07 -14.77 9.25
CA ARG A 130 -4.80 -14.46 10.67
C ARG A 130 -3.61 -13.52 10.87
N SER A 131 -2.65 -13.52 9.95
CA SER A 131 -1.38 -12.79 10.09
C SER A 131 -0.70 -12.62 8.73
N LEU A 132 -0.08 -11.44 8.55
CA LEU A 132 0.80 -11.13 7.44
C LEU A 132 2.17 -10.78 8.01
N LYS A 133 3.22 -11.49 7.55
CA LYS A 133 4.60 -11.13 7.88
C LYS A 133 5.37 -10.88 6.59
N LYS A 134 5.96 -9.68 6.49
CA LYS A 134 7.04 -9.42 5.53
C LYS A 134 8.33 -9.94 6.19
N PHE A 135 8.98 -10.93 5.58
CA PHE A 135 10.36 -11.24 5.94
C PHE A 135 11.25 -10.16 5.30
N ASP A 136 12.31 -9.77 6.00
CA ASP A 136 13.29 -8.80 5.49
C ASP A 136 13.88 -9.31 4.16
N ASP A 137 14.00 -8.45 3.15
CA ASP A 137 14.47 -8.78 1.79
C ASP A 137 15.91 -9.36 1.79
N HIS A 138 16.60 -9.28 2.94
CA HIS A 138 17.92 -9.87 3.19
C HIS A 138 17.92 -11.36 3.64
N ASP A 139 16.78 -11.97 4.02
CA ASP A 139 16.71 -13.40 4.37
C ASP A 139 16.47 -14.28 3.13
N ARG A 140 17.56 -14.59 2.42
CA ARG A 140 17.56 -15.39 1.16
C ARG A 140 17.03 -16.82 1.28
N LYS A 141 16.65 -17.29 2.48
CA LYS A 141 16.10 -18.63 2.70
C LYS A 141 14.57 -18.71 2.55
N LYS A 142 13.85 -17.58 2.56
CA LYS A 142 12.38 -17.53 2.44
C LYS A 142 12.01 -16.65 1.25
N LYS A 143 11.24 -17.19 0.30
CA LYS A 143 10.94 -16.53 -0.98
C LYS A 143 9.46 -16.12 -1.06
N GLY A 144 9.18 -15.06 -1.81
CA GLY A 144 7.88 -14.43 -1.94
C GLY A 144 7.81 -13.10 -1.20
N ASP A 145 7.18 -12.10 -1.82
CA ASP A 145 7.04 -10.73 -1.30
C ASP A 145 6.23 -10.68 0.00
N LEU A 146 5.36 -11.67 0.21
CA LEU A 146 4.45 -11.75 1.34
C LEU A 146 4.23 -13.21 1.76
N HIS A 147 4.13 -13.46 3.07
CA HIS A 147 3.68 -14.74 3.61
C HIS A 147 2.33 -14.56 4.33
N ILE A 148 1.39 -15.45 4.02
CA ILE A 148 0.01 -15.42 4.53
C ILE A 148 -0.20 -16.64 5.41
N ILE A 149 -0.68 -16.42 6.64
CA ILE A 149 -1.14 -17.52 7.49
C ILE A 149 -2.65 -17.68 7.31
N TYR A 150 -3.06 -18.83 6.77
CA TYR A 150 -4.46 -19.21 6.54
C TYR A 150 -4.71 -20.61 7.09
N HIS A 151 -5.66 -20.77 8.01
CA HIS A 151 -5.96 -22.04 8.71
C HIS A 151 -4.72 -22.83 9.18
N GLN A 152 -3.78 -22.17 9.86
CA GLN A 152 -2.53 -22.77 10.39
C GLN A 152 -1.56 -23.29 9.32
N ARG A 153 -1.75 -22.92 8.06
CA ARG A 153 -0.79 -23.17 6.98
C ARG A 153 -0.29 -21.84 6.46
N VAL A 154 0.94 -21.85 5.96
CA VAL A 154 1.57 -20.64 5.45
C VAL A 154 1.81 -20.75 3.96
N PHE A 155 1.42 -19.68 3.26
CA PHE A 155 1.51 -19.56 1.82
C PHE A 155 2.35 -18.34 1.47
N SER A 156 3.39 -18.58 0.68
CA SER A 156 4.24 -17.55 0.07
C SER A 156 3.57 -16.98 -1.18
N VAL A 157 3.57 -15.65 -1.29
CA VAL A 157 2.92 -14.93 -2.38
C VAL A 157 3.92 -14.04 -3.10
N GLU A 158 3.99 -14.20 -4.41
CA GLU A 158 4.76 -13.36 -5.31
C GLU A 158 3.82 -12.34 -5.97
N SER A 159 4.12 -11.05 -5.86
CA SER A 159 3.36 -9.94 -6.42
C SER A 159 3.99 -9.47 -7.72
N LYS A 160 3.21 -9.43 -8.80
CA LYS A 160 3.64 -8.88 -10.10
C LYS A 160 2.59 -7.92 -10.64
N SER A 161 3.02 -7.00 -11.50
CA SER A 161 2.10 -6.07 -12.18
C SER A 161 2.06 -6.33 -13.67
N LEU A 162 0.94 -5.99 -14.30
CA LEU A 162 0.78 -6.02 -15.75
C LEU A 162 1.79 -5.09 -16.44
N GLN A 163 2.31 -5.54 -17.58
CA GLN A 163 3.10 -4.69 -18.46
C GLN A 163 2.18 -3.74 -19.21
N THR A 164 2.17 -2.46 -18.84
CA THR A 164 1.24 -1.43 -19.38
C THR A 164 1.18 -1.41 -20.91
N ARG A 165 2.32 -1.57 -21.59
CA ARG A 165 2.40 -1.56 -23.08
C ARG A 165 1.77 -2.79 -23.75
N GLN A 166 1.46 -3.83 -22.99
CA GLN A 166 0.87 -5.07 -23.48
C GLN A 166 -0.62 -5.21 -23.15
N ILE A 167 -1.22 -4.15 -22.57
CA ILE A 167 -2.64 -4.15 -22.22
C ILE A 167 -3.48 -3.79 -23.44
N LYS A 168 -4.56 -4.53 -23.65
CA LYS A 168 -5.54 -4.33 -24.72
C LYS A 168 -6.94 -4.56 -24.17
N PHE A 169 -7.91 -3.82 -24.69
CA PHE A 169 -9.33 -4.05 -24.42
C PHE A 169 -10.01 -4.51 -25.70
N ASP A 170 -10.67 -5.66 -25.62
CA ASP A 170 -11.58 -6.15 -26.65
C ASP A 170 -12.99 -5.62 -26.36
N VAL A 171 -13.44 -4.70 -27.21
CA VAL A 171 -14.73 -4.02 -27.07
C VAL A 171 -15.90 -4.95 -27.37
N GLU A 172 -15.74 -5.90 -28.29
CA GLU A 172 -16.84 -6.80 -28.69
C GLU A 172 -17.16 -7.79 -27.58
N ASN A 173 -16.13 -8.38 -26.99
CA ASN A 173 -16.27 -9.38 -25.93
C ASN A 173 -16.25 -8.77 -24.52
N GLN A 174 -15.98 -7.47 -24.39
CA GLN A 174 -15.80 -6.77 -23.11
C GLN A 174 -14.71 -7.40 -22.22
N VAL A 175 -13.61 -7.82 -22.85
CA VAL A 175 -12.49 -8.51 -22.18
C VAL A 175 -11.22 -7.68 -22.22
N TRP A 176 -10.60 -7.50 -21.06
CA TRP A 176 -9.22 -7.00 -20.99
C TRP A 176 -8.22 -8.13 -21.19
N PHE A 177 -7.14 -7.83 -21.89
CA PHE A 177 -5.98 -8.69 -22.05
C PHE A 177 -4.74 -7.94 -21.59
N GLY A 178 -3.85 -8.64 -20.91
CA GLY A 178 -2.54 -8.13 -20.52
C GLY A 178 -1.55 -9.26 -20.32
N LYS A 179 -0.30 -8.90 -20.06
CA LYS A 179 0.71 -9.87 -19.63
C LYS A 179 1.44 -9.36 -18.40
N ALA A 180 1.69 -10.25 -17.45
CA ALA A 180 2.59 -10.00 -16.34
C ALA A 180 3.93 -10.65 -16.64
N GLN A 181 5.02 -9.95 -16.31
CA GLN A 181 6.35 -10.55 -16.32
C GLN A 181 6.62 -11.20 -14.97
N VAL A 182 6.92 -12.50 -14.98
CA VAL A 182 7.04 -13.34 -13.79
C VAL A 182 8.45 -13.93 -13.74
N ASP A 183 9.41 -13.02 -13.71
CA ASP A 183 10.84 -13.32 -13.62
C ASP A 183 11.42 -12.77 -12.31
N ALA A 184 12.59 -13.27 -11.97
CA ALA A 184 13.52 -12.65 -11.04
C ALA A 184 14.01 -11.30 -11.56
N SER A 185 14.30 -10.36 -10.66
CA SER A 185 14.95 -9.11 -11.01
C SER A 185 16.33 -9.31 -11.65
N ASP A 186 17.06 -10.34 -11.21
CA ASP A 186 18.41 -10.65 -11.67
C ASP A 186 18.60 -12.13 -12.02
N SER A 187 19.55 -12.41 -12.91
CA SER A 187 19.95 -13.77 -13.23
C SER A 187 20.61 -14.44 -12.03
N ARG A 188 20.09 -15.61 -11.65
CA ARG A 188 20.54 -16.38 -10.50
C ARG A 188 20.75 -17.84 -10.87
N ILE A 189 21.44 -18.57 -10.00
CA ILE A 189 21.55 -20.03 -10.12
C ILE A 189 20.36 -20.65 -9.39
N VAL A 190 19.62 -21.52 -10.09
CA VAL A 190 18.53 -22.33 -9.53
C VAL A 190 18.92 -23.80 -9.58
N ILE A 191 18.38 -24.61 -8.67
CA ILE A 191 18.57 -26.06 -8.63
C ILE A 191 17.29 -26.70 -9.16
N LEU A 192 17.40 -27.45 -10.25
CA LEU A 192 16.31 -28.18 -10.88
C LEU A 192 15.92 -29.41 -10.05
N PRO A 193 14.73 -30.01 -10.25
CA PRO A 193 14.32 -31.23 -9.56
C PRO A 193 15.31 -32.41 -9.70
N SER A 194 16.08 -32.49 -10.79
CA SER A 194 17.15 -33.48 -10.96
C SER A 194 18.41 -33.22 -10.13
N GLY A 195 18.50 -32.10 -9.42
CA GLY A 195 19.69 -31.64 -8.72
C GLY A 195 20.69 -30.86 -9.61
N LYS A 196 20.44 -30.75 -10.92
CA LYS A 196 21.26 -29.92 -11.81
C LYS A 196 21.07 -28.44 -11.53
N THR A 197 22.12 -27.66 -11.75
CA THR A 197 22.07 -26.20 -11.61
C THR A 197 21.87 -25.51 -12.95
N LEU A 198 21.04 -24.47 -13.00
CA LEU A 198 20.82 -23.64 -14.18
C LEU A 198 20.95 -22.16 -13.80
N ARG A 199 21.65 -21.36 -14.62
CA ARG A 199 21.65 -19.90 -14.48
C ARG A 199 20.52 -19.30 -15.33
N THR A 200 19.55 -18.65 -14.70
CA THR A 200 18.36 -18.09 -15.37
C THR A 200 17.75 -16.95 -14.57
N THR A 201 16.89 -16.16 -15.19
CA THR A 201 15.98 -15.21 -14.52
C THR A 201 14.60 -15.83 -14.24
N LEU A 202 14.27 -16.98 -14.86
CA LEU A 202 12.97 -17.61 -14.67
C LEU A 202 12.82 -18.18 -13.25
N LEU A 203 11.60 -18.09 -12.73
CA LEU A 203 11.21 -18.69 -11.45
C LEU A 203 10.92 -20.19 -11.63
N LEU A 204 11.25 -21.01 -10.62
CA LEU A 204 10.94 -22.44 -10.60
C LEU A 204 9.45 -22.67 -10.31
N ARG A 205 8.89 -23.74 -10.88
CA ARG A 205 7.60 -24.26 -10.43
C ARG A 205 7.73 -24.81 -9.01
N GLY A 206 6.86 -24.35 -8.12
CA GLY A 206 6.90 -24.57 -6.68
C GLY A 206 7.88 -23.67 -5.91
N GLU A 207 8.48 -22.65 -6.52
CA GLU A 207 9.39 -21.73 -5.81
C GLU A 207 8.69 -20.85 -4.77
N PHE A 208 7.42 -20.54 -5.03
CA PHE A 208 6.48 -19.86 -4.15
C PHE A 208 5.10 -20.51 -4.36
N ASP A 209 4.12 -20.19 -3.52
CA ASP A 209 2.82 -20.86 -3.54
C ASP A 209 1.83 -20.17 -4.49
N ILE A 210 1.70 -18.84 -4.38
CA ILE A 210 0.66 -18.06 -5.07
C ILE A 210 1.28 -16.90 -5.86
N LEU A 211 0.87 -16.73 -7.11
CA LEU A 211 1.14 -15.52 -7.89
C LEU A 211 -0.05 -14.57 -7.73
N ALA A 212 0.19 -13.36 -7.25
CA ALA A 212 -0.76 -12.26 -7.23
C ALA A 212 -0.43 -11.25 -8.34
N VAL A 213 -1.30 -11.13 -9.34
CA VAL A 213 -1.13 -10.15 -10.44
C VAL A 213 -1.99 -8.93 -10.19
N ASN A 214 -1.35 -7.78 -9.98
CA ASN A 214 -1.98 -6.47 -9.92
C ASN A 214 -2.62 -6.11 -11.27
N CYS A 215 -3.95 -6.00 -11.28
CA CYS A 215 -4.78 -5.70 -12.44
C CYS A 215 -5.30 -4.25 -12.45
N TYR A 216 -4.67 -3.35 -11.68
CA TYR A 216 -5.06 -1.93 -11.60
C TYR A 216 -5.23 -1.26 -12.96
N GLU A 217 -4.36 -1.56 -13.92
CA GLU A 217 -4.42 -0.92 -15.24
C GLU A 217 -5.65 -1.27 -16.08
N PHE A 218 -6.37 -2.35 -15.77
CA PHE A 218 -7.59 -2.72 -16.49
C PHE A 218 -8.79 -1.83 -16.12
N SER A 219 -8.96 -1.49 -14.85
CA SER A 219 -10.16 -0.79 -14.35
C SER A 219 -9.87 0.47 -13.53
N LYS A 220 -8.59 0.78 -13.28
CA LYS A 220 -8.12 1.82 -12.34
C LYS A 220 -8.63 1.62 -10.92
N GLN A 221 -8.86 0.36 -10.55
CA GLN A 221 -9.19 -0.08 -9.20
C GLN A 221 -8.13 -1.06 -8.70
N TRP A 222 -7.77 -0.99 -7.42
CA TRP A 222 -6.81 -1.92 -6.83
C TRP A 222 -7.45 -3.30 -6.68
N GLN A 223 -7.16 -4.16 -7.66
CA GLN A 223 -7.65 -5.52 -7.72
C GLN A 223 -6.55 -6.45 -8.21
N PHE A 224 -6.57 -7.68 -7.72
CA PHE A 224 -5.56 -8.69 -8.00
C PHE A 224 -6.22 -9.96 -8.51
N GLN A 225 -5.48 -10.70 -9.34
CA GLN A 225 -5.80 -12.07 -9.69
C GLN A 225 -4.78 -13.01 -9.09
N PHE A 226 -5.25 -14.17 -8.64
CA PHE A 226 -4.44 -15.13 -7.92
C PHE A 226 -4.38 -16.45 -8.68
N ALA A 227 -3.19 -17.04 -8.80
CA ALA A 227 -3.02 -18.36 -9.37
C ALA A 227 -2.02 -19.15 -8.54
N ARG A 228 -2.23 -20.47 -8.41
CA ARG A 228 -1.21 -21.34 -7.82
C ARG A 228 -0.01 -21.35 -8.75
N ASN A 229 1.19 -21.23 -8.18
CA ASN A 229 2.42 -21.27 -8.94
C ASN A 229 2.50 -22.51 -9.84
N ARG A 230 2.07 -23.67 -9.31
CA ARG A 230 2.10 -24.94 -10.03
C ARG A 230 1.18 -24.95 -11.25
N ASP A 231 0.12 -24.15 -11.29
CA ASP A 231 -0.82 -24.14 -12.42
C ASP A 231 -0.39 -23.16 -13.52
N LEU A 232 0.67 -22.39 -13.29
CA LEU A 232 1.20 -21.44 -14.26
C LEU A 232 1.83 -22.16 -15.47
N PRO A 233 1.78 -21.53 -16.66
CA PRO A 233 2.38 -22.11 -17.86
C PRO A 233 3.90 -22.26 -17.71
N CYS A 234 4.39 -23.40 -18.17
CA CYS A 234 5.81 -23.70 -18.26
C CYS A 234 6.53 -22.87 -19.33
N SER A 235 7.85 -22.72 -19.20
CA SER A 235 8.67 -22.05 -20.20
C SER A 235 8.64 -22.78 -21.54
N SER A 236 8.49 -22.02 -22.63
CA SER A 236 8.54 -22.53 -24.01
C SER A 236 9.85 -22.20 -24.72
N TYR A 237 10.87 -21.74 -23.99
CA TYR A 237 12.13 -21.32 -24.58
C TYR A 237 12.92 -22.50 -25.16
N LYS A 238 13.11 -22.51 -26.48
CA LYS A 238 13.66 -23.64 -27.24
C LYS A 238 15.09 -24.05 -26.86
N LYS A 239 15.85 -23.19 -26.18
CA LYS A 239 17.21 -23.54 -25.73
C LYS A 239 17.22 -24.35 -24.44
N TYR A 240 16.10 -24.36 -23.70
CA TYR A 240 15.94 -25.22 -22.55
C TYR A 240 15.59 -26.64 -22.98
N THR A 241 16.14 -27.60 -22.26
CA THR A 241 15.73 -29.00 -22.32
C THR A 241 14.27 -29.17 -21.88
N PRO A 242 13.57 -30.25 -22.26
CA PRO A 242 12.20 -30.49 -21.82
C PRO A 242 12.03 -30.52 -20.29
N GLU A 243 13.06 -31.00 -19.59
CA GLU A 243 13.12 -30.98 -18.13
C GLU A 243 13.13 -29.55 -17.58
N GLU A 244 14.04 -28.71 -18.08
CA GLU A 244 14.15 -27.29 -17.69
C GLU A 244 12.88 -26.51 -18.04
N GLN A 245 12.29 -26.76 -19.21
CA GLN A 245 11.02 -26.16 -19.61
C GLN A 245 9.91 -26.48 -18.61
N CYS A 246 9.79 -27.75 -18.21
CA CYS A 246 8.78 -28.20 -17.25
C CYS A 246 9.02 -27.68 -15.83
N ALA A 247 10.28 -27.45 -15.45
CA ALA A 247 10.67 -26.96 -14.13
C ALA A 247 10.56 -25.43 -13.97
N LEU A 248 10.53 -24.67 -15.07
CA LEU A 248 10.53 -23.20 -15.05
C LEU A 248 9.18 -22.64 -15.49
N ILE A 249 8.75 -21.58 -14.82
CA ILE A 249 7.55 -20.81 -15.20
C ILE A 249 7.88 -19.95 -16.42
N SER A 250 6.89 -19.77 -17.30
CA SER A 250 6.98 -18.82 -18.42
C SER A 250 7.23 -17.40 -17.92
N SER A 251 8.21 -16.71 -18.52
CA SER A 251 8.53 -15.32 -18.15
C SER A 251 7.38 -14.35 -18.35
N LEU A 252 6.54 -14.60 -19.35
CA LEU A 252 5.35 -13.80 -19.63
C LEU A 252 4.12 -14.66 -19.46
N ILE A 253 3.23 -14.24 -18.56
CA ILE A 253 1.98 -14.92 -18.27
C ILE A 253 0.84 -14.05 -18.75
N SER A 254 -0.02 -14.63 -19.59
CA SER A 254 -1.22 -13.96 -20.09
C SER A 254 -2.27 -13.86 -18.99
N VAL A 255 -2.85 -12.68 -18.84
CA VAL A 255 -3.87 -12.36 -17.83
C VAL A 255 -5.04 -11.67 -18.52
N THR A 256 -6.26 -12.02 -18.13
CA THR A 256 -7.48 -11.45 -18.72
C THR A 256 -8.43 -10.94 -17.65
N TRP A 257 -9.35 -10.05 -18.01
CA TRP A 257 -10.47 -9.68 -17.16
C TRP A 257 -11.79 -9.74 -17.95
N PRO A 258 -12.80 -10.52 -17.52
CA PRO A 258 -12.84 -11.35 -16.30
C PRO A 258 -11.77 -12.46 -16.26
N PRO A 259 -11.35 -12.91 -15.06
CA PRO A 259 -10.32 -13.94 -14.91
C PRO A 259 -10.67 -15.23 -15.67
N GLN A 260 -9.65 -15.90 -16.19
CA GLN A 260 -9.73 -17.22 -16.79
C GLN A 260 -8.75 -18.16 -16.08
N PRO A 261 -9.01 -19.49 -16.05
CA PRO A 261 -8.07 -20.45 -15.47
C PRO A 261 -6.63 -20.24 -15.99
N PRO A 262 -5.61 -20.31 -15.12
CA PRO A 262 -5.66 -20.74 -13.72
C PRO A 262 -5.95 -19.62 -12.69
N PHE A 263 -6.37 -18.44 -13.14
CA PHE A 263 -6.55 -17.28 -12.27
C PHE A 263 -7.92 -17.23 -11.57
N HIS A 264 -7.88 -16.79 -10.32
CA HIS A 264 -9.01 -16.56 -9.44
C HIS A 264 -9.08 -15.06 -9.11
N SER A 265 -10.29 -14.48 -9.07
CA SER A 265 -10.50 -13.13 -8.54
C SER A 265 -10.53 -13.09 -7.00
N ASP A 266 -10.89 -14.21 -6.37
CA ASP A 266 -10.98 -14.36 -4.92
C ASP A 266 -9.84 -15.23 -4.41
N LEU A 267 -9.01 -14.66 -3.54
CA LEU A 267 -7.91 -15.37 -2.89
C LEU A 267 -8.41 -16.48 -1.97
N LYS A 268 -9.57 -16.31 -1.33
CA LYS A 268 -10.11 -17.31 -0.41
C LYS A 268 -10.43 -18.61 -1.12
N SER A 269 -11.10 -18.56 -2.27
CA SER A 269 -11.37 -19.74 -3.11
C SER A 269 -10.08 -20.51 -3.42
N LEU A 270 -9.03 -19.79 -3.82
CA LEU A 270 -7.74 -20.41 -4.13
C LEU A 270 -7.10 -21.08 -2.90
N LEU A 271 -7.11 -20.39 -1.76
CA LEU A 271 -6.55 -20.90 -0.51
C LEU A 271 -7.31 -22.12 0.02
N ASP A 272 -8.65 -22.11 -0.07
CA ASP A 272 -9.48 -23.26 0.31
C ASP A 272 -9.14 -24.48 -0.55
N GLU A 273 -9.03 -24.32 -1.87
CA GLU A 273 -8.62 -25.39 -2.79
C GLU A 273 -7.21 -25.93 -2.49
N MET A 274 -6.27 -25.04 -2.15
CA MET A 274 -4.90 -25.41 -1.78
C MET A 274 -4.86 -26.17 -0.45
N LEU A 275 -5.65 -25.75 0.55
CA LEU A 275 -5.77 -26.46 1.82
C LEU A 275 -6.36 -27.86 1.65
N ASP A 276 -7.42 -28.00 0.83
CA ASP A 276 -8.03 -29.29 0.54
C ASP A 276 -7.06 -30.24 -0.18
N ALA A 277 -6.13 -29.69 -0.98
CA ALA A 277 -5.02 -30.41 -1.59
C ALA A 277 -3.85 -30.70 -0.62
N GLY A 278 -3.92 -30.23 0.64
CA GLY A 278 -2.90 -30.40 1.65
C GLY A 278 -1.67 -29.50 1.47
N GLU A 279 -1.78 -28.42 0.71
CA GLU A 279 -0.69 -27.47 0.42
C GLU A 279 -0.46 -26.45 1.57
N GLY A 280 0.62 -25.68 1.44
CA GLY A 280 1.09 -24.72 2.45
C GLY A 280 2.11 -25.31 3.42
N SER A 281 3.02 -24.50 3.93
CA SER A 281 4.06 -24.95 4.89
C SER A 281 3.54 -24.89 6.34
N ASP A 282 4.19 -25.63 7.24
CA ASP A 282 3.90 -25.50 8.68
C ASP A 282 4.50 -24.19 9.20
N PRO A 283 3.75 -23.37 9.98
CA PRO A 283 4.26 -22.12 10.56
C PRO A 283 5.59 -22.28 11.33
N SER A 284 5.81 -23.43 11.97
CA SER A 284 7.05 -23.74 12.70
C SER A 284 8.28 -23.85 11.80
N GLU A 285 8.12 -24.33 10.56
CA GLU A 285 9.23 -24.47 9.59
C GLU A 285 9.80 -23.12 9.13
N ILE A 286 9.03 -22.06 9.30
CA ILE A 286 9.36 -20.70 8.86
C ILE A 286 9.44 -19.69 10.01
N GLY A 287 9.47 -20.15 11.26
CA GLY A 287 9.65 -19.30 12.44
C GLY A 287 8.50 -18.31 12.65
N LEU A 288 7.27 -18.75 12.38
CA LEU A 288 6.02 -18.06 12.67
C LEU A 288 5.29 -18.85 13.77
N GLU A 289 5.55 -18.53 15.03
CA GLU A 289 4.70 -18.96 16.16
C GLU A 289 3.56 -17.96 16.39
#